data_AF-A0A7C3YZR6-F1
#
_entry.id   AF-A0A7C3YZR6-F1
#
_cell.length_a   1.000
_cell.length_b   1.000
_cell.length_c   1.000
_cell.angle_alpha   90.00
_cell.angle_beta   90.00
_cell.angle_gamma   90.00
#
_symmetry.space_group_name_H-M   'P 1'
#
loop_
_entity.id
_entity.type
_entity.pdbx_description
1 polymer ?
#
loop_
_entity_poly.entity_id
_entity_poly.type
_entity_poly.pdbx_seq_one_letter_code
_entity_poly.pdbx_strand_id
1 'polypeptide(L)' 'MKKYLPDVLLLALGLLVMALLIYIIAQSQGSGLSLIAILALTLVWISWYRHVVRLALNSLGAGPDDEDDLPSFPG' A
#
# COMPACT_ATOMS: atom_id res chain seq x y z
N MET A 1 -18.02 -11.15 4.13
CA MET A 1 -17.09 -11.44 3.01
C MET A 1 -16.98 -10.32 1.97
N LYS A 2 -18.06 -9.65 1.53
CA LYS A 2 -17.98 -8.56 0.53
C LYS A 2 -17.26 -7.28 0.99
N LYS A 3 -17.11 -7.05 2.31
CA LYS A 3 -16.53 -5.84 2.90
C LYS A 3 -15.00 -5.71 2.73
N TYR A 4 -14.29 -6.84 2.60
CA TYR A 4 -12.81 -6.87 2.43
C TYR A 4 -12.37 -7.00 0.97
N LEU A 5 -13.32 -7.17 0.05
CA LEU A 5 -13.07 -7.35 -1.37
C LEU A 5 -12.29 -6.17 -2.02
N PRO A 6 -12.60 -4.89 -1.73
CA PRO A 6 -11.83 -3.78 -2.30
C PRO A 6 -10.41 -3.72 -1.74
N ASP A 7 -10.21 -4.00 -0.46
CA ASP A 7 -8.88 -3.99 0.17
C ASP A 7 -7.97 -5.09 -0.38
N VAL A 8 -8.51 -6.30 -0.55
CA VAL A 8 -7.76 -7.42 -1.15
C VAL A 8 -7.39 -7.12 -2.59
N LEU A 9 -8.27 -6.46 -3.35
CA LEU A 9 -7.99 -6.01 -4.72
C LEU A 9 -6.87 -4.97 -4.76
N LEU A 10 -6.88 -4.02 -3.84
CA LEU A 10 -5.87 -2.96 -3.72
C LEU A 10 -4.50 -3.55 -3.33
N LEU A 11 -4.50 -4.55 -2.44
CA LEU A 11 -3.30 -5.30 -2.07
C LEU A 11 -2.73 -6.10 -3.24
N ALA A 12 -3.58 -6.82 -3.98
CA ALA A 12 -3.18 -7.57 -5.16
C ALA A 12 -2.64 -6.65 -6.27
N LEU A 13 -3.28 -5.50 -6.48
CA LEU A 13 -2.81 -4.50 -7.44
C LEU A 13 -1.44 -3.94 -7.04
N GLY A 14 -1.23 -3.64 -5.75
CA GLY A 14 0.06 -3.18 -5.25
C GLY A 14 1.18 -4.20 -5.48
N LEU A 15 0.92 -5.49 -5.24
CA LEU A 15 1.85 -6.58 -5.55
C LEU A 15 2.18 -6.65 -7.05
N LEU A 16 1.17 -6.50 -7.91
CA LEU A 16 1.35 -6.48 -9.35
C LEU A 16 2.24 -5.31 -9.80
N VAL A 17 2.02 -4.12 -9.25
CA VAL A 17 2.85 -2.94 -9.53
C VAL A 17 4.30 -3.15 -9.05
N MET A 18 4.52 -3.72 -7.86
CA MET A 18 5.86 -4.03 -7.38
C MET A 18 6.60 -5.02 -8.29
N ALA A 19 5.93 -6.11 -8.70
CA ALA A 19 6.51 -7.09 -9.60
C ALA A 19 6.92 -6.45 -10.94
N LEU A 20 6.11 -5.52 -11.45
CA LEU A 20 6.38 -4.80 -12.69
C LEU A 20 7.58 -3.84 -12.55
N LEU A 21 7.70 -3.15 -11.42
CA LEU A 21 8.87 -2.31 -11.11
C LEU A 21 10.14 -3.14 -10.97
N ILE A 22 10.08 -4.30 -10.29
CA ILE A 22 11.21 -5.22 -10.17
C ILE A 22 11.63 -5.75 -11.55
N TYR A 23 10.67 -6.10 -12.39
CA TYR A 23 10.94 -6.52 -13.77
C TYR A 23 11.65 -5.42 -14.59
N ILE A 24 11.20 -4.17 -14.45
CA ILE A 24 11.85 -3.02 -15.11
C ILE A 24 13.28 -2.84 -14.58
N ILE A 25 13.50 -2.93 -13.27
CA ILE A 25 14.83 -2.83 -12.65
C ILE A 25 15.75 -3.94 -13.17
N ALA A 26 15.26 -5.18 -13.25
CA ALA A 26 16.02 -6.31 -13.74
C ALA A 26 16.40 -6.16 -15.22
N GLN A 27 15.54 -5.56 -16.03
CA GLN A 27 15.81 -5.31 -17.44
C GLN A 27 16.67 -4.07 -17.69
N SER A 28 16.73 -3.12 -16.77
CA SER A 28 17.40 -1.83 -16.99
C SER A 28 18.92 -1.88 -16.77
N GLN A 29 19.60 -2.98 -17.10
CA GLN A 29 21.05 -3.22 -16.90
C GLN A 29 21.89 -1.96 -17.17
N GLY A 30 22.21 -1.18 -16.12
CA GLY A 30 23.07 0.01 -16.22
C GLY A 30 22.41 1.31 -16.70
N SER A 31 21.10 1.37 -16.92
CA SER A 31 20.39 2.61 -17.25
C SER A 31 19.95 3.36 -15.98
N GLY A 32 20.03 4.69 -15.98
CA GLY A 32 19.61 5.55 -14.84
C GLY A 32 18.14 5.40 -14.44
N LEU A 33 17.33 4.74 -15.28
CA LEU A 33 15.96 4.31 -14.98
C LEU A 33 15.87 3.34 -13.79
N SER A 34 16.93 2.57 -13.50
CA SER A 34 16.99 1.67 -12.35
C SER A 34 16.79 2.40 -11.03
N LEU A 35 17.47 3.54 -10.83
CA LEU A 35 17.35 4.36 -9.62
C LEU A 35 15.93 4.89 -9.43
N ILE A 36 15.31 5.37 -10.51
CA ILE A 36 13.93 5.88 -10.48
C ILE A 36 12.96 4.73 -10.15
N ALA A 37 13.15 3.55 -10.75
CA ALA A 37 12.31 2.39 -10.49
C ALA A 37 12.49 1.85 -9.06
N ILE A 38 13.71 1.90 -8.49
CA ILE A 38 13.99 1.54 -7.10
C ILE A 38 13.31 2.51 -6.13
N LEU A 39 13.37 3.83 -6.41
CA LEU A 39 12.68 4.83 -5.61
C LEU A 39 11.16 4.66 -5.67
N ALA A 40 10.61 4.43 -6.87
CA ALA A 40 9.19 4.12 -7.06
C ALA A 40 8.79 2.85 -6.28
N LEU A 41 9.60 1.79 -6.35
CA LEU A 41 9.36 0.54 -5.62
C LEU A 41 9.33 0.78 -4.11
N THR A 42 10.24 1.60 -3.60
CA THR A 42 10.32 1.94 -2.18
C THR A 42 9.07 2.70 -1.71
N LEU A 43 8.59 3.66 -2.49
CA LEU A 43 7.37 4.42 -2.18
C LEU A 43 6.13 3.51 -2.20
N VAL A 44 6.03 2.66 -3.22
CA VAL A 44 4.93 1.68 -3.35
C VAL A 44 4.97 0.70 -2.18
N TRP A 45 6.16 0.26 -1.76
CA TRP A 45 6.34 -0.60 -0.58
C TRP A 45 5.87 0.05 0.70
N ILE A 46 6.29 1.28 0.99
CA ILE A 46 5.89 1.99 2.21
C ILE A 46 4.37 2.20 2.26
N SER A 47 3.77 2.62 1.15
CA SER A 47 2.32 2.83 1.05
C SER A 47 1.55 1.53 1.25
N TRP A 48 1.97 0.47 0.56
CA TRP A 48 1.35 -0.85 0.65
C TRP A 48 1.48 -1.46 2.04
N TYR A 49 2.67 -1.39 2.64
CA TYR A 49 2.92 -1.86 4.00
C TYR A 49 2.05 -1.14 5.03
N ARG A 50 1.90 0.19 4.93
CA ARG A 50 0.98 0.95 5.80
C ARG A 50 -0.46 0.47 5.68
N HIS A 51 -0.93 0.18 4.47
CA HIS A 51 -2.27 -0.39 4.25
C HIS A 51 -2.41 -1.78 4.89
N VAL A 52 -1.44 -2.67 4.70
CA VAL A 52 -1.44 -4.00 5.33
C VAL A 52 -1.47 -3.90 6.85
N VAL A 53 -0.63 -3.04 7.44
CA VAL A 53 -0.58 -2.86 8.90
C VAL A 53 -1.90 -2.30 9.42
N ARG A 54 -2.49 -1.31 8.74
CA ARG A 54 -3.82 -0.78 9.12
C ARG A 54 -4.90 -1.86 9.04
N LEU A 55 -4.88 -2.68 8.00
CA LEU A 55 -5.82 -3.79 7.84
C LEU A 55 -5.62 -4.87 8.91
N ALA A 56 -4.37 -5.19 9.24
CA ALA A 56 -4.01 -6.15 10.28
C ALA A 56 -4.44 -5.67 11.67
N LEU A 57 -4.19 -4.40 12.01
CA LEU A 57 -4.66 -3.76 13.24
C LEU A 57 -6.19 -3.78 13.33
N ASN A 58 -6.89 -3.42 12.25
CA ASN A 58 -8.35 -3.51 12.17
C ASN A 58 -8.85 -4.96 12.30
N SER A 59 -8.12 -5.95 11.79
CA SER A 59 -8.49 -7.37 11.90
C SER A 59 -8.28 -7.94 13.31
N LEU A 60 -7.33 -7.38 14.07
CA LEU A 60 -7.00 -7.78 15.44
C LEU A 60 -7.93 -7.15 16.49
N GLY A 61 -8.96 -6.40 16.07
CA GLY A 61 -9.83 -5.65 16.99
C GLY A 61 -9.14 -4.47 17.66
N ALA A 62 -7.96 -4.08 17.18
CA ALA A 62 -7.26 -2.86 17.53
C ALA A 62 -7.41 -1.81 16.41
N GLY A 63 -8.52 -1.88 15.67
CA GLY A 63 -8.94 -0.77 14.82
C GLY A 63 -9.34 0.38 15.73
N PRO A 64 -9.14 1.64 15.32
CA PRO A 64 -9.84 2.75 15.92
C PRO A 64 -11.34 2.54 15.67
N ASP A 65 -11.99 1.80 16.55
CA ASP A 65 -13.35 2.12 16.92
C ASP A 65 -13.28 3.59 17.40
N ASP A 66 -14.09 4.47 16.82
CA ASP A 66 -14.32 5.86 17.24
C ASP A 66 -13.51 7.01 16.55
N GLU A 67 -13.20 6.95 15.25
CA GLU A 67 -12.95 8.20 14.47
C GLU A 67 -14.14 8.66 13.60
N ASP A 68 -15.23 7.89 13.53
CA ASP A 68 -16.50 8.36 12.95
C ASP A 68 -17.39 9.06 14.00
N ASP A 69 -16.98 9.09 15.28
CA ASP A 69 -17.68 9.75 16.40
C ASP A 69 -16.92 10.98 16.95
N LEU A 70 -15.87 11.46 16.27
CA LEU A 70 -15.37 12.81 16.57
C LEU A 70 -16.41 13.83 16.07
N PRO A 71 -17.05 14.64 16.96
CA PRO A 71 -17.82 15.77 16.48
C PRO A 71 -16.88 16.62 15.63
N SER A 72 -17.31 16.91 14.40
CA SER A 72 -16.67 17.87 13.53
C SER A 72 -16.52 19.17 14.31
N PHE A 73 -15.35 19.45 14.87
CA PHE A 73 -15.08 20.73 15.53
C PHE A 73 -15.08 21.80 14.45
N PRO A 74 -16.01 22.78 14.48
CA PRO A 74 -15.87 23.99 13.71
C PRO A 74 -15.07 24.98 14.58
N GLY A 75 -13.92 25.42 14.08
CA GLY A 75 -13.09 26.44 14.73
C GLY A 75 -11.92 26.84 13.86
#